data_AF-A0A7C4NNN9-F1
#
_entry.id   AF-A0A7C4NNN9-F1
#
_cell.length_a   1.000
_cell.length_b   1.000
_cell.length_c   1.000
_cell.angle_alpha   90.00
_cell.angle_beta   90.00
_cell.angle_gamma   90.00
#
_symmetry.space_group_name_H-M   'P 1'
#
loop_
_entity.id
_entity.type
_entity.pdbx_description
1 polymer ?
#
loop_
_entity_poly.entity_id
_entity_poly.type
_entity_poly.pdbx_seq_one_letter_code
_entity_poly.pdbx_strand_id
1 'polypeptide(L)'
;MSITPSVQSHLDINACMKILTRFRIIVIVLAIVVVVMAGFLTWVSINYFNYRQFYYGGSSGLPYKILLLDMYHYYGVALRSIQAARDLLIANYYAQYLPVQHGILWILDGLLDAPKLYVNDSIKIIDAILELVKNTSWPSSFNDEVEQLKQYIYELRLLAIQIQQIVNKDTYTANDIELIKSLTASFSSYNDKIYKIIETMS
;
A
#
# COMPACT_ATOMS: atom_id res chain seq x y z
N MET A 1 -56.25 21.41 -18.68
CA MET A 1 -55.78 21.20 -20.07
C MET A 1 -55.19 19.81 -20.16
N SER A 2 -55.87 18.91 -20.88
CA SER A 2 -55.40 17.54 -21.13
C SER A 2 -54.36 17.60 -22.26
N ILE A 3 -53.10 17.27 -21.96
CA ILE A 3 -52.05 17.19 -22.97
C ILE A 3 -52.29 15.90 -23.77
N THR A 4 -52.49 16.04 -25.08
CA THR A 4 -52.73 14.90 -25.98
C THR A 4 -51.57 13.90 -25.93
N PRO A 5 -51.85 12.58 -25.93
CA PRO A 5 -50.86 11.53 -25.68
C PRO A 5 -49.68 11.50 -26.68
N SER A 6 -49.83 12.08 -27.87
CA SER A 6 -48.76 12.22 -28.87
C SER A 6 -47.68 13.24 -28.49
N VAL A 7 -48.00 14.24 -27.65
CA VAL A 7 -47.04 15.26 -27.19
C VAL A 7 -46.22 14.73 -26.01
N GLN A 8 -46.84 13.92 -25.16
CA GLN A 8 -46.17 13.25 -24.04
C GLN A 8 -45.11 12.26 -24.52
N SER A 9 -45.40 11.45 -25.55
CA SER A 9 -44.45 10.48 -26.12
C SER A 9 -43.23 11.15 -26.77
N HIS A 10 -43.39 12.33 -27.38
CA HIS A 10 -42.26 13.08 -27.96
C HIS A 10 -41.36 13.72 -26.89
N LEU A 11 -41.92 14.13 -25.75
CA LEU A 11 -41.16 14.64 -24.61
C LEU A 11 -40.33 13.53 -23.94
N ASP A 12 -40.89 12.33 -23.81
CA ASP A 12 -40.19 11.16 -23.22
C ASP A 12 -39.03 10.67 -24.11
N ILE A 13 -39.18 10.68 -25.43
CA ILE A 13 -38.09 10.31 -26.37
C ILE A 13 -36.93 11.31 -26.29
N ASN A 14 -37.21 12.61 -26.19
CA ASN A 14 -36.18 13.64 -26.08
C ASN A 14 -35.44 13.59 -24.73
N ALA A 15 -36.14 13.25 -23.65
CA ALA A 15 -35.52 13.00 -22.34
C ALA A 15 -34.64 11.75 -22.37
N CYS A 16 -35.12 10.67 -22.98
CA CYS A 16 -34.37 9.42 -23.14
C CYS A 16 -33.09 9.61 -23.97
N MET A 17 -33.16 10.35 -25.09
CA MET A 17 -31.96 10.65 -25.91
C MET A 17 -30.94 11.53 -25.18
N LYS A 18 -31.38 12.48 -24.34
CA LYS A 18 -30.47 13.28 -23.50
C LYS A 18 -29.74 12.42 -22.46
N ILE A 19 -30.42 11.46 -21.84
CA ILE A 19 -29.82 10.53 -20.88
C ILE A 19 -28.80 9.62 -21.58
N LEU A 20 -29.15 9.07 -22.74
CA LEU A 20 -28.25 8.20 -23.52
C LEU A 20 -26.97 8.95 -23.96
N THR A 21 -27.12 10.23 -24.33
CA THR A 21 -25.99 11.09 -24.73
C THR A 21 -25.07 11.37 -23.54
N ARG A 22 -25.62 11.67 -22.36
CA ARG A 22 -24.85 11.87 -21.13
C ARG A 22 -24.10 10.59 -20.72
N PHE A 23 -24.75 9.43 -20.82
CA PHE A 23 -24.12 8.15 -20.53
C PHE A 23 -22.94 7.86 -21.46
N ARG A 24 -23.10 8.11 -22.78
CA ARG A 24 -22.01 7.97 -23.76
C ARG A 24 -20.82 8.87 -23.45
N ILE A 25 -21.07 10.12 -23.06
CA ILE A 25 -20.00 11.05 -22.67
C ILE A 25 -19.24 10.52 -21.44
N ILE A 26 -19.95 10.03 -20.43
CA ILE A 26 -19.32 9.45 -19.22
C ILE A 26 -18.43 8.26 -19.59
N VAL A 27 -18.91 7.35 -20.43
CA VAL A 27 -18.14 6.19 -20.88
C VAL A 27 -16.88 6.61 -21.66
N ILE A 28 -16.99 7.61 -22.53
CA ILE A 28 -15.83 8.14 -23.28
C ILE A 28 -14.82 8.77 -22.33
N VAL A 29 -15.27 9.56 -21.36
CA VAL A 29 -14.39 10.18 -20.36
C VAL A 29 -13.66 9.12 -19.54
N LEU A 30 -14.36 8.08 -19.08
CA LEU A 30 -13.74 6.96 -18.36
C LEU A 30 -12.71 6.23 -19.22
N ALA A 31 -13.00 5.97 -20.50
CA ALA A 31 -12.07 5.35 -21.42
C ALA A 31 -10.79 6.19 -21.61
N ILE A 32 -10.93 7.51 -21.75
CA ILE A 32 -9.79 8.43 -21.84
C ILE A 32 -8.95 8.38 -20.56
N VAL A 33 -9.57 8.38 -19.39
CA VAL A 33 -8.86 8.28 -18.10
C VAL A 33 -8.06 6.98 -18.02
N VAL A 34 -8.63 5.85 -18.43
CA VAL A 34 -7.93 4.55 -18.44
C VAL A 34 -6.73 4.57 -19.40
N VAL A 35 -6.88 5.15 -20.60
CA VAL A 35 -5.78 5.26 -21.57
C VAL A 35 -4.65 6.15 -21.04
N VAL A 36 -5.00 7.28 -20.41
CA VAL A 36 -4.01 8.18 -19.80
C VAL A 36 -3.27 7.49 -18.66
N MET A 37 -3.97 6.75 -17.79
CA MET A 37 -3.32 5.98 -16.72
C MET A 37 -2.39 4.90 -17.28
N ALA A 38 -2.82 4.16 -18.32
CA ALA A 38 -1.98 3.16 -18.97
C ALA A 38 -0.73 3.78 -19.60
N GLY A 39 -0.87 4.92 -20.27
CA GLY A 39 0.26 5.68 -20.83
C GLY A 39 1.24 6.15 -19.76
N PHE A 40 0.73 6.67 -18.64
CA PHE A 40 1.55 7.08 -17.51
C PHE A 40 2.30 5.89 -16.89
N LEU A 41 1.62 4.77 -16.64
CA LEU A 41 2.26 3.56 -16.11
C LEU A 41 3.36 3.04 -17.05
N THR A 42 3.10 3.03 -18.37
CA THR A 42 4.10 2.60 -19.36
C THR A 42 5.30 3.53 -19.38
N TRP A 43 5.08 4.84 -19.31
CA TRP A 43 6.16 5.83 -19.23
C TRP A 43 6.98 5.69 -17.95
N VAL A 44 6.33 5.49 -16.80
CA VAL A 44 7.01 5.21 -15.53
C VAL A 44 7.84 3.92 -15.64
N SER A 45 7.29 2.85 -16.22
CA SER A 45 8.01 1.58 -16.41
C SER A 45 9.23 1.72 -17.33
N ILE A 46 9.13 2.46 -18.43
CA ILE A 46 10.25 2.68 -19.36
C ILE A 46 11.34 3.53 -18.69
N ASN A 47 10.97 4.60 -17.99
CA ASN A 47 11.95 5.42 -17.29
C ASN A 47 12.60 4.67 -16.14
N TYR A 48 11.85 3.86 -15.38
CA TYR A 48 12.39 3.00 -14.35
C TYR A 48 13.36 1.96 -14.93
N PHE A 49 13.04 1.36 -16.08
CA PHE A 49 13.91 0.41 -16.77
C PHE A 49 15.20 1.06 -17.31
N ASN A 50 15.09 2.26 -17.89
CA ASN A 50 16.26 3.02 -18.37
C ASN A 50 17.13 3.52 -17.22
N TYR A 51 16.51 3.96 -16.12
CA TYR A 51 17.21 4.28 -14.87
C TYR A 51 17.96 3.05 -14.35
N ARG A 52 17.33 1.87 -14.39
CA ARG A 52 17.99 0.59 -14.09
C ARG A 52 19.26 0.43 -14.96
N GLN A 53 19.11 0.35 -16.27
CA GLN A 53 20.23 0.09 -17.21
C GLN A 53 21.40 1.08 -17.07
N PHE A 54 21.13 2.36 -16.82
CA PHE A 54 22.18 3.38 -16.68
C PHE A 54 23.02 3.21 -15.41
N TYR A 55 22.42 2.75 -14.30
CA TYR A 55 23.12 2.61 -13.03
C TYR A 55 23.76 1.23 -12.81
N TYR A 56 23.33 0.17 -13.51
CA TYR A 56 23.98 -1.16 -13.43
C TYR A 56 25.22 -1.33 -14.33
N GLY A 57 25.61 -0.30 -15.10
CA GLY A 57 26.65 -0.40 -16.15
C GLY A 57 28.08 0.00 -15.76
N GLY A 58 28.37 0.46 -14.54
CA GLY A 58 29.70 0.96 -14.20
C GLY A 58 30.03 1.03 -12.70
N SER A 59 31.13 0.41 -12.32
CA SER A 59 31.68 0.22 -10.96
C SER A 59 31.07 -0.92 -10.15
N SER A 60 31.95 -1.72 -9.53
CA SER A 60 31.63 -2.91 -8.73
C SER A 60 30.83 -2.64 -7.44
N GLY A 61 30.62 -1.36 -7.05
CA GLY A 61 29.82 -0.95 -5.89
C GLY A 61 28.45 -0.33 -6.21
N LEU A 62 28.26 0.26 -7.40
CA LEU A 62 26.97 0.82 -7.83
C LEU A 62 25.79 -0.18 -7.80
N PRO A 63 25.91 -1.45 -8.27
CA PRO A 63 24.77 -2.35 -8.36
C PRO A 63 24.18 -2.71 -6.98
N TYR A 64 25.04 -2.82 -5.96
CA TYR A 64 24.62 -3.12 -4.60
C TYR A 64 23.96 -1.92 -3.91
N LYS A 65 24.48 -0.70 -4.14
CA LYS A 65 23.88 0.52 -3.60
C LYS A 65 22.47 0.76 -4.13
N ILE A 66 22.23 0.53 -5.42
CA ILE A 66 20.90 0.65 -6.03
C ILE A 66 19.96 -0.42 -5.44
N LEU A 67 20.44 -1.66 -5.35
CA LEU A 67 19.68 -2.75 -4.75
C LEU A 67 19.24 -2.43 -3.32
N LEU A 68 20.17 -1.93 -2.49
CA LEU A 68 19.88 -1.52 -1.11
C LEU A 68 18.88 -0.36 -1.06
N LEU A 69 19.00 0.64 -1.94
CA LEU A 69 18.02 1.73 -2.04
C LEU A 69 16.64 1.24 -2.51
N ASP A 70 16.55 0.33 -3.47
CA ASP A 70 15.30 -0.29 -3.89
C ASP A 70 14.64 -1.02 -2.71
N MET A 71 15.43 -1.82 -1.97
CA MET A 71 14.97 -2.50 -0.76
C MET A 71 14.45 -1.51 0.30
N TYR A 72 15.14 -0.40 0.50
CA TYR A 72 14.70 0.67 1.41
C TYR A 72 13.35 1.26 1.00
N HIS A 73 13.13 1.52 -0.28
CA HIS A 73 11.84 1.99 -0.77
C HIS A 73 10.73 0.99 -0.48
N TYR A 74 10.98 -0.31 -0.67
CA TYR A 74 10.01 -1.35 -0.30
C TYR A 74 9.74 -1.39 1.21
N TYR A 75 10.74 -1.19 2.08
CA TYR A 75 10.48 -1.04 3.51
C TYR A 75 9.62 0.18 3.84
N GLY A 76 9.83 1.30 3.14
CA GLY A 76 8.96 2.47 3.25
C GLY A 76 7.50 2.15 2.90
N VAL A 77 7.27 1.32 1.89
CA VAL A 77 5.92 0.83 1.55
C VAL A 77 5.38 -0.06 2.67
N ALA A 78 6.17 -1.00 3.18
CA ALA A 78 5.77 -1.88 4.28
C ALA A 78 5.38 -1.10 5.54
N LEU A 79 6.19 -0.11 5.94
CA LEU A 79 5.90 0.79 7.06
C LEU A 79 4.58 1.56 6.85
N ARG A 80 4.34 2.10 5.65
CA ARG A 80 3.07 2.79 5.34
C ARG A 80 1.87 1.85 5.45
N SER A 81 2.00 0.61 5.01
CA SER A 81 0.94 -0.41 5.19
C SER A 81 0.69 -0.69 6.67
N ILE A 82 1.73 -0.84 7.49
CA ILE A 82 1.57 -1.00 8.94
C ILE A 82 0.89 0.21 9.59
N GLN A 83 1.26 1.43 9.19
CA GLN A 83 0.62 2.66 9.67
C GLN A 83 -0.87 2.73 9.27
N ALA A 84 -1.21 2.35 8.04
CA ALA A 84 -2.60 2.28 7.58
C ALA A 84 -3.40 1.24 8.39
N ALA A 85 -2.82 0.06 8.65
CA ALA A 85 -3.45 -0.96 9.50
C ALA A 85 -3.71 -0.44 10.92
N ARG A 86 -2.74 0.27 11.51
CA ARG A 86 -2.88 0.91 12.83
C ARG A 86 -4.03 1.92 12.82
N ASP A 87 -4.05 2.82 11.85
CA ASP A 87 -5.03 3.91 11.81
C ASP A 87 -6.45 3.37 11.63
N LEU A 88 -6.61 2.34 10.79
CA LEU A 88 -7.88 1.65 10.62
C LEU A 88 -8.29 0.85 11.86
N LEU A 89 -7.35 0.21 12.56
CA LEU A 89 -7.64 -0.49 13.81
C LEU A 89 -8.13 0.49 14.89
N ILE A 90 -7.48 1.66 15.00
CA ILE A 90 -7.90 2.74 15.91
C ILE A 90 -9.29 3.24 15.53
N ALA A 91 -9.55 3.48 14.25
CA ALA A 91 -10.86 3.90 13.78
C ALA A 91 -11.95 2.87 14.12
N ASN A 92 -11.68 1.58 13.87
CA ASN A 92 -12.59 0.48 14.19
C ASN A 92 -12.87 0.39 15.70
N TYR A 93 -11.85 0.58 16.55
CA TYR A 93 -12.03 0.64 17.99
C TYR A 93 -12.96 1.78 18.42
N TYR A 94 -12.83 2.99 17.87
CA TYR A 94 -13.73 4.08 18.24
C TYR A 94 -15.13 3.94 17.63
N ALA A 95 -15.24 3.34 16.45
CA ALA A 95 -16.51 3.11 15.77
C ALA A 95 -17.44 2.19 16.58
N GLN A 96 -16.91 1.28 17.39
CA GLN A 96 -17.71 0.38 18.24
C GLN A 96 -18.53 1.12 19.31
N TYR A 97 -18.17 2.37 19.63
CA TYR A 97 -18.89 3.22 20.58
C TYR A 97 -19.87 4.20 19.91
N LEU A 98 -19.94 4.21 18.57
CA LEU A 98 -20.88 5.07 17.86
C LEU A 98 -22.31 4.49 17.95
N PRO A 99 -23.34 5.35 18.05
CA PRO A 99 -24.73 4.92 17.92
C PRO A 99 -24.94 4.19 16.59
N VAL A 100 -25.74 3.12 16.58
CA VAL A 100 -25.96 2.21 15.41
C VAL A 100 -26.18 2.96 14.09
N GLN A 101 -26.94 4.06 14.10
CA GLN A 101 -27.23 4.89 12.93
C GLN A 101 -25.98 5.56 12.30
N HIS A 102 -24.91 5.79 13.07
CA HIS A 102 -23.63 6.33 12.60
C HIS A 102 -22.54 5.26 12.44
N GLY A 103 -22.63 4.14 13.18
CA GLY A 103 -21.71 3.01 13.06
C GLY A 103 -21.82 2.30 11.72
N ILE A 104 -23.03 2.16 11.18
CA ILE A 104 -23.28 1.51 9.87
C ILE A 104 -22.54 2.24 8.73
N LEU A 105 -22.46 3.58 8.75
CA LEU A 105 -21.76 4.36 7.71
C LEU A 105 -20.23 4.13 7.66
N TRP A 106 -19.63 3.71 8.78
CA TRP A 106 -18.19 3.39 8.85
C TRP A 106 -17.91 1.88 8.72
N ILE A 107 -18.88 1.05 9.08
CA ILE A 107 -18.81 -0.42 9.03
C ILE A 107 -19.22 -0.97 7.64
N LEU A 108 -19.91 -0.19 6.80
CA LEU A 108 -20.38 -0.64 5.49
C LEU A 108 -19.24 -0.84 4.48
N ASP A 109 -19.18 -2.10 4.03
CA ASP A 109 -18.74 -2.57 2.70
C ASP A 109 -17.25 -2.90 2.44
N GLY A 110 -16.48 -3.30 3.45
CA GLY A 110 -15.25 -4.09 3.22
C GLY A 110 -14.03 -3.76 4.09
N LEU A 111 -14.17 -2.87 5.07
CA LEU A 111 -13.06 -2.34 5.88
C LEU A 111 -12.73 -3.15 7.15
N LEU A 112 -13.54 -4.14 7.55
CA LEU A 112 -13.24 -5.00 8.71
C LEU A 112 -11.97 -5.83 8.50
N ASP A 113 -11.73 -6.29 7.27
CA ASP A 113 -10.53 -7.04 6.92
C ASP A 113 -9.41 -6.15 6.38
N ALA A 114 -9.65 -4.85 6.16
CA ALA A 114 -8.64 -3.96 5.61
C ALA A 114 -7.36 -3.88 6.46
N PRO A 115 -7.41 -3.79 7.81
CA PRO A 115 -6.22 -3.90 8.64
C PRO A 115 -5.42 -5.19 8.38
N LYS A 116 -6.12 -6.32 8.18
CA LYS A 116 -5.50 -7.62 7.88
C LYS A 116 -4.81 -7.61 6.51
N LEU A 117 -5.46 -7.03 5.50
CA LEU A 117 -4.88 -6.89 4.15
C LEU A 117 -3.57 -6.10 4.17
N TYR A 118 -3.56 -4.93 4.81
CA TYR A 118 -2.36 -4.10 4.89
C TYR A 118 -1.20 -4.78 5.63
N VAL A 119 -1.49 -5.48 6.74
CA VAL A 119 -0.44 -6.24 7.46
C VAL A 119 0.07 -7.40 6.61
N ASN A 120 -0.81 -8.13 5.93
CA ASN A 120 -0.41 -9.24 5.05
C ASN A 120 0.50 -8.76 3.91
N ASP A 121 0.18 -7.62 3.30
CA ASP A 121 1.01 -7.06 2.23
C ASP A 121 2.36 -6.57 2.77
N SER A 122 2.39 -5.98 3.98
CA SER A 122 3.65 -5.67 4.65
C SER A 122 4.50 -6.92 4.89
N ILE A 123 3.91 -8.02 5.34
CA ILE A 123 4.64 -9.28 5.59
C ILE A 123 5.22 -9.83 4.28
N LYS A 124 4.43 -9.87 3.19
CA LYS A 124 4.92 -10.32 1.88
C LYS A 124 6.10 -9.48 1.39
N ILE A 125 6.05 -8.16 1.57
CA ILE A 125 7.14 -7.27 1.21
C ILE A 125 8.40 -7.60 2.02
N ILE A 126 8.27 -7.74 3.34
CA ILE A 126 9.40 -8.08 4.22
C ILE A 126 10.01 -9.44 3.83
N ASP A 127 9.18 -10.44 3.58
CA ASP A 127 9.62 -11.79 3.17
C ASP A 127 10.35 -11.75 1.82
N ALA A 128 9.83 -11.03 0.84
CA ALA A 128 10.47 -10.85 -0.47
C ALA A 128 11.84 -10.17 -0.35
N ILE A 129 11.96 -9.16 0.51
CA ILE A 129 13.24 -8.50 0.72
C ILE A 129 14.21 -9.43 1.47
N LEU A 130 13.75 -10.16 2.49
CA LEU A 130 14.58 -11.13 3.20
C LEU A 130 15.13 -12.20 2.25
N GLU A 131 14.31 -12.69 1.33
CA GLU A 131 14.71 -13.61 0.27
C GLU A 131 15.75 -12.98 -0.67
N LEU A 132 15.53 -11.72 -1.08
CA LEU A 132 16.47 -10.98 -1.90
C LEU A 132 17.84 -10.83 -1.23
N VAL A 133 17.89 -10.50 0.06
CA VAL A 133 19.15 -10.42 0.82
C VAL A 133 19.86 -11.76 0.88
N LYS A 134 19.12 -12.85 1.10
CA LYS A 134 19.68 -14.21 1.17
C LYS A 134 20.24 -14.70 -0.17
N ASN A 135 19.56 -14.38 -1.26
CA ASN A 135 19.91 -14.86 -2.60
C ASN A 135 20.96 -13.98 -3.29
N THR A 136 21.25 -12.79 -2.75
CA THR A 136 22.27 -11.90 -3.29
C THR A 136 23.66 -12.37 -2.88
N SER A 137 24.56 -12.51 -3.86
CA SER A 137 25.98 -12.78 -3.61
C SER A 137 26.69 -11.49 -3.19
N TRP A 138 26.68 -11.22 -1.89
CA TRP A 138 27.33 -10.05 -1.30
C TRP A 138 28.86 -10.19 -1.31
N PRO A 139 29.60 -9.11 -1.61
CA PRO A 139 31.04 -9.04 -1.37
C PRO A 139 31.38 -9.32 0.09
N SER A 140 32.50 -10.00 0.33
CA SER A 140 32.96 -10.34 1.69
C SER A 140 33.19 -9.12 2.58
N SER A 141 33.44 -7.94 1.99
CA SER A 141 33.57 -6.66 2.68
C SER A 141 32.27 -6.17 3.34
N PHE A 142 31.12 -6.76 3.01
CA PHE A 142 29.80 -6.38 3.54
C PHE A 142 29.20 -7.42 4.48
N ASN A 143 29.95 -8.46 4.85
CA ASN A 143 29.39 -9.59 5.61
C ASN A 143 28.74 -9.14 6.94
N ASP A 144 29.39 -8.24 7.67
CA ASP A 144 28.90 -7.79 8.98
C ASP A 144 27.62 -6.95 8.84
N GLU A 145 27.59 -6.04 7.87
CA GLU A 145 26.42 -5.21 7.57
C GLU A 145 25.25 -6.04 7.04
N VAL A 146 25.53 -7.05 6.20
CA VAL A 146 24.50 -7.97 5.67
C VAL A 146 23.90 -8.82 6.78
N GLU A 147 24.70 -9.31 7.74
CA GLU A 147 24.17 -10.06 8.88
C GLU A 147 23.32 -9.15 9.80
N GLN A 148 23.75 -7.92 10.06
CA GLN A 148 22.94 -6.96 10.80
C GLN A 148 21.64 -6.60 10.07
N LEU A 149 21.71 -6.42 8.75
CA LEU A 149 20.55 -6.18 7.90
C LEU A 149 19.57 -7.36 8.02
N LYS A 150 20.02 -8.61 7.84
CA LYS A 150 19.18 -9.81 8.02
C LYS A 150 18.51 -9.84 9.38
N GLN A 151 19.24 -9.50 10.45
CA GLN A 151 18.69 -9.43 11.80
C GLN A 151 17.56 -8.39 11.90
N TYR A 152 17.77 -7.16 11.43
CA TYR A 152 16.73 -6.12 11.48
C TYR A 152 15.51 -6.45 10.63
N ILE A 153 15.70 -7.10 9.49
CA ILE A 153 14.59 -7.56 8.63
C ILE A 153 13.77 -8.62 9.35
N TYR A 154 14.45 -9.54 10.04
CA TYR A 154 13.78 -10.55 10.84
C TYR A 154 12.98 -9.92 11.99
N GLU A 155 13.53 -8.92 12.67
CA GLU A 155 12.81 -8.16 13.71
C GLU A 155 11.57 -7.44 13.15
N LEU A 156 11.67 -6.80 11.97
CA LEU A 156 10.51 -6.20 11.29
C LEU A 156 9.42 -7.25 11.00
N ARG A 157 9.82 -8.45 10.55
CA ARG A 157 8.90 -9.56 10.30
C ARG A 157 8.17 -9.99 11.58
N LEU A 158 8.90 -10.12 12.69
CA LEU A 158 8.30 -10.49 13.98
C LEU A 158 7.32 -9.43 14.48
N LEU A 159 7.64 -8.13 14.31
CA LEU A 159 6.73 -7.05 14.64
C LEU A 159 5.47 -7.09 13.77
N ALA A 160 5.60 -7.31 12.46
CA ALA A 160 4.44 -7.44 11.56
C ALA A 160 3.54 -8.63 11.96
N ILE A 161 4.11 -9.76 12.36
CA ILE A 161 3.35 -10.92 12.86
C ILE A 161 2.62 -10.59 14.16
N GLN A 162 3.25 -9.87 15.09
CA GLN A 162 2.57 -9.43 16.32
C GLN A 162 1.40 -8.49 16.01
N ILE A 163 1.57 -7.56 15.07
CA ILE A 163 0.49 -6.70 14.60
C ILE A 163 -0.61 -7.53 13.93
N GLN A 164 -0.25 -8.54 13.15
CA GLN A 164 -1.19 -9.48 12.52
C GLN A 164 -2.10 -10.16 13.55
N GLN A 165 -1.53 -10.59 14.68
CA GLN A 165 -2.30 -11.20 15.78
C GLN A 165 -3.33 -10.24 16.38
N ILE A 166 -3.04 -8.93 16.41
CA ILE A 166 -3.97 -7.91 16.91
C ILE A 166 -5.09 -7.67 15.90
N VAL A 167 -4.76 -7.42 14.62
CA VAL A 167 -5.75 -7.12 13.59
C VAL A 167 -6.67 -8.30 13.27
N ASN A 168 -6.26 -9.53 13.60
CA ASN A 168 -7.06 -10.74 13.46
C ASN A 168 -8.14 -10.92 14.55
N LYS A 169 -8.18 -10.06 15.57
CA LYS A 169 -9.23 -10.10 16.59
C LYS A 169 -10.56 -9.60 16.04
N ASP A 170 -11.65 -10.17 16.55
CA ASP A 170 -13.01 -9.77 16.18
C ASP A 170 -13.43 -8.42 16.81
N THR A 171 -12.83 -8.07 17.95
CA THR A 171 -13.08 -6.83 18.68
C THR A 171 -11.78 -6.28 19.26
N TYR A 172 -11.68 -4.95 19.38
CA TYR A 172 -10.47 -4.29 19.86
C TYR A 172 -10.69 -3.65 21.25
N THR A 173 -9.64 -3.69 22.06
CA THR A 173 -9.59 -3.09 23.40
C THR A 173 -8.66 -1.88 23.43
N ALA A 174 -8.73 -1.07 24.50
CA ALA A 174 -7.78 0.02 24.71
C ALA A 174 -6.32 -0.47 24.77
N ASN A 175 -6.08 -1.66 25.33
CA ASN A 175 -4.75 -2.27 25.37
C ASN A 175 -4.25 -2.64 23.97
N ASP A 176 -5.13 -3.07 23.07
CA ASP A 176 -4.78 -3.34 21.67
C ASP A 176 -4.34 -2.08 20.96
N ILE A 177 -4.97 -0.94 21.27
CA ILE A 177 -4.60 0.37 20.73
C ILE A 177 -3.19 0.79 21.18
N GLU A 178 -2.90 0.67 22.47
CA GLU A 178 -1.57 1.02 22.99
C GLU A 178 -0.50 0.07 22.46
N LEU A 179 -0.81 -1.22 22.35
CA LEU A 179 0.10 -2.21 21.80
C LEU A 179 0.40 -1.94 20.32
N ILE A 180 -0.60 -1.69 19.47
CA ILE A 180 -0.36 -1.43 18.04
C ILE A 180 0.43 -0.14 17.81
N LYS A 181 0.23 0.90 18.63
CA LYS A 181 1.02 2.13 18.59
C LYS A 181 2.48 1.85 18.92
N SER A 182 2.73 1.10 20.01
CA SER A 182 4.08 0.72 20.42
C SER A 182 4.77 -0.11 19.34
N LEU A 183 4.11 -1.13 18.81
CA LEU A 183 4.67 -1.99 17.76
C LEU A 183 4.96 -1.20 16.47
N THR A 184 4.07 -0.29 16.07
CA THR A 184 4.29 0.58 14.91
C THR A 184 5.48 1.52 15.11
N ALA A 185 5.66 2.05 16.32
CA ALA A 185 6.83 2.87 16.67
C ALA A 185 8.13 2.06 16.62
N SER A 186 8.13 0.83 17.16
CA SER A 186 9.27 -0.08 17.04
C SER A 186 9.57 -0.43 15.58
N PHE A 187 8.53 -0.66 14.76
CA PHE A 187 8.68 -0.92 13.34
C PHE A 187 9.36 0.25 12.62
N SER A 188 8.93 1.49 12.89
CA SER A 188 9.57 2.70 12.37
C SER A 188 11.04 2.79 12.82
N SER A 189 11.34 2.50 14.07
CA SER A 189 12.72 2.53 14.60
C SER A 189 13.64 1.53 13.89
N TYR A 190 13.17 0.32 13.61
CA TYR A 190 13.95 -0.65 12.83
C TYR A 190 14.10 -0.23 11.37
N ASN A 191 13.09 0.37 10.75
CA ASN A 191 13.21 0.95 9.42
C ASN A 191 14.31 2.01 9.35
N ASP A 192 14.43 2.87 10.37
CA ASP A 192 15.50 3.87 10.47
C ASP A 192 16.88 3.23 10.68
N LYS A 193 16.97 2.14 11.44
CA LYS A 193 18.22 1.38 11.59
C LYS A 193 18.68 0.76 10.28
N ILE A 194 17.75 0.20 9.49
CA ILE A 194 18.03 -0.34 8.15
C ILE A 194 18.55 0.78 7.24
N TYR A 195 17.90 1.94 7.25
CA TYR A 195 18.38 3.09 6.48
C TYR A 195 19.83 3.46 6.83
N LYS A 196 20.16 3.53 8.13
CA LYS A 196 21.52 3.82 8.60
C LYS A 196 22.53 2.78 8.14
N ILE A 197 22.20 1.49 8.19
CA ILE A 197 23.08 0.44 7.66
C ILE A 197 23.32 0.66 6.16
N ILE A 198 22.26 0.92 5.39
CA ILE A 198 22.35 1.14 3.95
C ILE A 198 23.22 2.36 3.62
N GLU A 199 23.14 3.44 4.40
CA GLU A 199 24.02 4.59 4.27
C GLU A 199 25.49 4.25 4.56
N THR A 200 25.76 3.34 5.51
CA THR A 200 27.15 2.92 5.83
C THR A 200 27.73 1.92 4.83
N MET A 201 26.91 1.16 4.11
CA MET A 201 27.33 0.20 3.08
C MET A 201 27.75 0.86 1.75
N SER A 202 28.02 2.16 1.74
CA SER A 202 28.10 3.00 0.55
C SER A 202 29.50 3.50 0.22
#